data_AF-A0A818UTB0-F1
#
_entry.id   AF-A0A818UTB0-F1
#
_cell.length_a   1.000
_cell.length_b   1.000
_cell.length_c   1.000
_cell.angle_alpha   90.00
_cell.angle_beta   90.00
_cell.angle_gamma   90.00
#
_symmetry.space_group_name_H-M   'P 1'
#
loop_
_entity.id
_entity.type
_entity.pdbx_description
1 polymer ?
#
loop_
_entity_poly.entity_id
_entity_poly.type
_entity_poly.pdbx_seq_one_letter_code
_entity_poly.pdbx_strand_id
1 'polypeptide(L)'
;MATNQTSDRVFKFDPNLFDTFIAVEGIIDDSKKKNLLITSLDVQPFKTLISICKPNKPTECTYLDLITKLRTNYAKVTFPSTKRIKFFALRQESAQTLTDYANVLRNKATTCQFPAVFYEQALITAFGRGLLNSSV
;
A
#
# COMPACT_ATOMS: atom_id res chain seq x y z
N MET A 1 -17.47 -31.61 5.54
CA MET A 1 -17.51 -30.13 5.53
C MET A 1 -16.19 -29.63 4.97
N ALA A 2 -16.17 -29.27 3.69
CA ALA A 2 -14.98 -28.75 3.04
C ALA A 2 -14.77 -27.29 3.48
N THR A 3 -13.66 -27.03 4.18
CA THR A 3 -13.21 -25.67 4.49
C THR A 3 -12.73 -25.02 3.19
N ASN A 4 -13.54 -24.12 2.64
CA ASN A 4 -13.14 -23.23 1.56
C ASN A 4 -12.00 -22.33 2.05
N GLN A 5 -10.76 -22.75 1.80
CA GLN A 5 -9.63 -21.84 1.73
C GLN A 5 -9.85 -20.94 0.51
N THR A 6 -10.47 -19.79 0.75
CA THR A 6 -10.40 -18.64 -0.14
C THR A 6 -8.92 -18.26 -0.23
N SER A 7 -8.26 -18.78 -1.28
CA SER A 7 -6.92 -18.40 -1.66
C SER A 7 -6.98 -16.92 -2.06
N ASP A 8 -6.76 -16.06 -1.08
CA ASP A 8 -6.67 -14.62 -1.21
C ASP A 8 -5.34 -14.28 -1.91
N ARG A 9 -5.21 -14.72 -3.17
CA ARG A 9 -4.15 -14.29 -4.07
C ARG A 9 -4.49 -12.88 -4.50
N VAL A 10 -4.23 -11.92 -3.61
CA VAL A 10 -4.13 -10.52 -3.98
C VAL A 10 -3.07 -10.46 -5.08
N PHE A 11 -3.51 -10.18 -6.30
CA PHE A 11 -2.64 -9.93 -7.43
C PHE A 11 -1.55 -8.94 -7.02
N LYS A 12 -0.30 -9.40 -6.93
CA LYS A 12 0.86 -8.56 -6.61
C LYS A 12 1.48 -8.10 -7.92
N PHE A 13 0.88 -7.09 -8.52
CA PHE A 13 1.54 -6.36 -9.60
C PHE A 13 2.56 -5.40 -9.01
N ASP A 14 3.83 -5.64 -9.32
CA ASP A 14 4.91 -4.70 -9.08
C ASP A 14 5.28 -4.00 -10.39
N PRO A 15 4.96 -2.71 -10.56
CA PRO A 15 5.30 -1.95 -11.76
C PRO A 15 6.80 -1.97 -12.07
N ASN A 16 7.66 -1.98 -11.05
CA ASN A 16 9.12 -1.94 -11.26
C ASN A 16 9.63 -3.25 -11.87
N LEU A 17 9.04 -4.39 -11.48
CA LEU A 17 9.36 -5.68 -12.05
C LEU A 17 8.92 -5.74 -13.52
N PHE A 18 7.74 -5.19 -13.83
CA PHE A 18 7.21 -5.12 -15.18
C PHE A 18 8.04 -4.18 -16.08
N ASP A 19 8.47 -3.02 -15.56
CA ASP A 19 9.36 -2.10 -16.28
C ASP A 19 10.73 -2.73 -16.55
N THR A 20 11.25 -3.55 -15.63
CA THR A 20 12.48 -4.32 -15.83
C THR A 20 12.32 -5.34 -16.96
N PHE A 21 11.19 -6.06 -17.01
CA PHE A 21 10.89 -6.99 -18.10
C PHE A 21 10.83 -6.28 -19.46
N ILE A 22 10.12 -5.15 -19.54
CA ILE A 22 10.08 -4.30 -20.75
C ILE A 22 11.48 -3.88 -21.22
N ALA A 23 12.35 -3.51 -20.27
CA ALA A 23 13.71 -3.07 -20.57
C ALA A 23 14.58 -4.21 -21.12
N VAL A 24 14.46 -5.42 -20.56
CA VAL A 24 15.16 -6.62 -21.05
C VAL A 24 14.71 -6.98 -22.46
N GLU A 25 13.41 -6.92 -22.72
CA GLU A 25 12.82 -7.21 -24.05
C GLU A 25 13.06 -6.07 -25.07
N GLY A 26 13.67 -4.96 -24.67
CA GLY A 26 13.97 -3.83 -25.56
C GLY A 26 12.72 -3.12 -26.11
N ILE A 27 11.59 -3.20 -25.40
CA ILE A 27 10.33 -2.64 -25.87
C ILE A 27 10.29 -1.14 -25.56
N ILE A 28 10.51 -0.32 -26.57
CA ILE A 28 10.51 1.15 -26.44
C ILE A 28 9.12 1.73 -26.71
N ASP A 29 8.36 1.11 -27.63
CA ASP A 29 7.05 1.58 -28.09
C ASP A 29 5.96 1.48 -27.00
N ASP A 30 5.28 2.60 -26.73
CA ASP A 30 4.27 2.70 -25.67
C ASP A 30 3.02 1.85 -25.97
N SER A 31 2.65 1.72 -27.24
CA SER A 31 1.51 0.88 -27.65
C SER A 31 1.79 -0.60 -27.37
N LYS A 32 3.00 -1.08 -27.65
CA LYS A 32 3.46 -2.43 -27.29
C LYS A 32 3.51 -2.64 -25.78
N LYS A 33 4.04 -1.69 -25.00
CA LYS A 33 4.04 -1.78 -23.52
C LYS A 33 2.64 -1.91 -22.96
N LYS A 34 1.71 -1.07 -23.41
CA LYS A 34 0.29 -1.13 -23.05
C LYS A 34 -0.33 -2.48 -23.37
N ASN A 35 -0.16 -2.97 -24.59
CA ASN A 35 -0.75 -4.25 -25.00
C ASN A 35 -0.16 -5.40 -24.21
N LEU A 36 1.16 -5.40 -23.98
CA LEU A 36 1.85 -6.40 -23.17
C LEU A 36 1.35 -6.41 -21.73
N LEU A 37 1.17 -5.22 -21.14
CA LEU A 37 0.59 -5.07 -19.80
C LEU A 37 -0.79 -5.72 -19.77
N ILE A 38 -1.68 -5.36 -20.70
CA ILE A 38 -3.04 -5.93 -20.77
C ILE A 38 -3.00 -7.45 -20.90
N THR A 39 -2.11 -8.01 -21.73
CA THR A 39 -1.99 -9.47 -21.92
C THR A 39 -1.39 -10.21 -20.72
N SER A 40 -0.56 -9.52 -19.91
CA SER A 40 0.06 -10.11 -18.72
C SER A 40 -0.89 -10.19 -17.51
N LEU A 41 -2.06 -9.53 -17.57
CA LEU A 41 -3.01 -9.51 -16.48
C LEU A 41 -3.83 -10.80 -16.42
N ASP A 42 -3.97 -11.34 -15.21
CA ASP A 42 -4.94 -12.40 -14.95
C ASP A 42 -6.39 -11.90 -15.16
N VAL A 43 -7.33 -12.85 -15.30
CA VAL A 43 -8.75 -12.57 -15.59
C VAL A 43 -9.37 -11.57 -14.61
N GLN A 44 -9.04 -11.65 -13.32
CA GLN A 44 -9.65 -10.79 -12.29
C GLN A 44 -9.09 -9.34 -12.31
N PRO A 45 -7.76 -9.13 -12.35
CA PRO A 45 -7.17 -7.82 -12.63
C PRO A 45 -7.63 -7.18 -13.93
N PHE A 46 -7.78 -7.97 -14.99
CA PHE A 46 -8.26 -7.46 -16.27
C PHE A 46 -9.71 -6.96 -16.20
N LYS A 47 -10.63 -7.70 -15.55
CA LYS A 47 -12.01 -7.25 -15.31
C LYS A 47 -12.05 -5.93 -14.52
N THR A 48 -11.18 -5.81 -13.52
CA THR A 48 -11.07 -4.60 -12.71
C THR A 48 -10.55 -3.44 -13.54
N LEU A 49 -9.54 -3.67 -14.40
CA LEU A 49 -9.02 -2.70 -15.34
C LEU A 49 -10.10 -2.17 -16.30
N ILE A 50 -10.94 -3.05 -16.84
CA ILE A 50 -12.08 -2.64 -17.67
C ILE A 50 -13.03 -1.73 -16.89
N SER A 51 -13.34 -2.07 -15.63
CA SER A 51 -14.23 -1.28 -14.78
C SER A 51 -13.70 0.13 -14.53
N ILE A 52 -12.41 0.26 -14.19
CA ILE A 52 -11.77 1.56 -13.90
C ILE A 52 -11.46 2.39 -15.15
N CYS A 53 -11.47 1.79 -16.34
CA CYS A 53 -11.25 2.51 -17.61
C CYS A 53 -12.50 3.19 -18.16
N LYS A 54 -13.70 2.80 -17.71
CA LYS A 54 -14.98 3.37 -18.19
C LYS A 54 -14.98 4.92 -18.12
N PRO A 55 -15.51 5.61 -19.15
CA PRO A 55 -16.24 5.07 -20.30
C PRO A 55 -15.35 4.50 -21.43
N ASN A 56 -14.04 4.67 -21.36
CA ASN A 56 -13.10 4.26 -22.41
C ASN A 56 -12.64 2.81 -22.25
N LYS A 57 -12.10 2.21 -23.31
CA LYS A 57 -11.49 0.88 -23.26
C LYS A 57 -10.05 0.94 -22.74
N PRO A 58 -9.52 -0.10 -22.07
CA PRO A 58 -8.12 -0.14 -21.67
C PRO A 58 -7.14 0.07 -22.83
N THR A 59 -7.49 -0.37 -24.04
CA THR A 59 -6.69 -0.19 -25.25
C THR A 59 -6.65 1.26 -25.77
N GLU A 60 -7.57 2.10 -25.32
CA GLU A 60 -7.68 3.53 -25.68
C GLU A 60 -6.95 4.44 -24.67
N CYS A 61 -6.53 3.89 -23.53
CA CYS A 61 -5.72 4.58 -22.53
C CYS A 61 -4.22 4.52 -22.86
N THR A 62 -3.42 5.43 -22.30
CA THR A 62 -1.95 5.34 -22.36
C THR A 62 -1.41 4.28 -21.38
N TYR A 63 -0.19 3.79 -21.58
CA TYR A 63 0.44 2.87 -20.64
C TYR A 63 0.53 3.47 -19.21
N LEU A 64 0.93 4.75 -19.12
CA LEU A 64 1.03 5.47 -17.85
C LEU A 64 -0.32 5.61 -17.14
N ASP A 65 -1.41 5.86 -17.87
CA ASP A 65 -2.75 5.93 -17.30
C ASP A 65 -3.18 4.59 -16.72
N LEU A 66 -2.93 3.49 -17.43
CA LEU A 66 -3.27 2.14 -16.97
C LEU A 66 -2.50 1.78 -15.70
N ILE A 67 -1.19 2.03 -15.67
CA ILE A 67 -0.36 1.79 -14.48
C ILE A 67 -0.86 2.64 -13.31
N THR A 68 -1.19 3.91 -13.54
CA THR A 68 -1.70 4.80 -12.48
C THR A 68 -3.02 4.29 -11.93
N LYS A 69 -3.97 3.94 -12.81
CA LYS A 69 -5.29 3.42 -12.42
C LYS A 69 -5.18 2.09 -11.66
N LEU A 70 -4.33 1.17 -12.12
CA LEU A 70 -4.06 -0.09 -11.43
C LEU A 70 -3.41 0.16 -10.07
N ARG A 71 -2.42 1.06 -9.99
CA ARG A 71 -1.78 1.44 -8.71
C ARG A 71 -2.79 2.05 -7.76
N THR A 72 -3.66 2.96 -8.18
CA THR A 72 -4.67 3.56 -7.29
C THR A 72 -5.68 2.52 -6.80
N ASN A 73 -6.09 1.58 -7.67
CA ASN A 73 -7.10 0.58 -7.32
C ASN A 73 -6.55 -0.55 -6.45
N TYR A 74 -5.34 -1.03 -6.73
CA TYR A 74 -4.67 -2.11 -6.00
C TYR A 74 -3.73 -1.62 -4.90
N ALA A 75 -3.43 -0.32 -4.84
CA ALA A 75 -2.85 0.25 -3.63
C ALA A 75 -3.81 -0.11 -2.50
N LYS A 76 -3.31 -0.90 -1.54
CA LYS A 76 -4.01 -1.08 -0.27
C LYS A 76 -4.38 0.32 0.20
N VAL A 77 -5.66 0.66 0.13
CA VAL A 77 -6.16 1.96 0.57
C VAL A 77 -5.97 1.99 2.07
N THR A 78 -4.77 2.40 2.47
CA THR A 78 -4.39 2.56 3.86
C THR A 78 -4.60 4.02 4.14
N PHE A 79 -5.81 4.34 4.57
CA PHE A 79 -6.12 5.69 4.99
C PHE A 79 -5.13 6.08 6.10
N PRO A 80 -4.47 7.25 5.99
CA PRO A 80 -3.61 7.77 7.05
C PRO A 80 -4.32 7.74 8.40
N SER A 81 -5.63 8.02 8.43
CA SER A 81 -6.47 7.91 9.62
C SER A 81 -6.46 6.53 10.26
N THR A 82 -6.59 5.44 9.49
CA THR A 82 -6.50 4.06 10.02
C THR A 82 -5.12 3.76 10.59
N LYS A 83 -4.05 4.27 9.96
CA LYS A 83 -2.68 4.12 10.48
C LYS A 83 -2.48 4.89 11.78
N ARG A 84 -3.01 6.12 11.86
CA ARG A 84 -2.99 6.97 13.06
C ARG A 84 -3.77 6.35 14.23
N ILE A 85 -4.95 5.78 13.98
CA ILE A 85 -5.72 5.05 15.00
C ILE A 85 -4.88 3.91 15.58
N LYS A 86 -4.27 3.09 14.71
CA LYS A 86 -3.39 1.99 15.14
C LYS A 86 -2.17 2.49 15.90
N PHE A 87 -1.59 3.60 15.46
CA PHE A 87 -0.45 4.24 16.12
C PHE A 87 -0.78 4.68 17.55
N PHE A 88 -1.88 5.41 17.77
CA PHE A 88 -2.29 5.84 19.12
C PHE A 88 -2.84 4.70 20.00
N ALA A 89 -3.13 3.54 19.41
CA ALA A 89 -3.51 2.33 20.12
C ALA A 89 -2.31 1.49 20.60
N LEU A 90 -1.08 1.79 20.16
CA LEU A 90 0.11 1.05 20.60
C LEU A 90 0.31 1.21 22.11
N ARG A 91 0.74 0.13 22.75
CA ARG A 91 1.11 0.05 24.16
C ARG A 91 2.51 -0.53 24.28
N GLN A 92 3.23 -0.10 25.31
CA GLN A 92 4.50 -0.71 25.68
C GLN A 92 4.23 -2.15 26.13
N GLU A 93 5.03 -3.09 25.66
CA GLU A 93 4.95 -4.48 26.12
C GLU A 93 5.73 -4.66 27.45
N SER A 94 5.34 -5.64 28.26
CA SER A 94 5.93 -5.84 29.61
C SER A 94 7.44 -6.09 29.63
N ALA A 95 7.97 -6.70 28.57
CA ALA A 95 9.40 -6.97 28.40
C ALA A 95 10.15 -5.87 27.62
N GLN A 96 9.45 -4.85 27.12
CA GLN A 96 10.02 -3.85 26.23
C GLN A 96 10.61 -2.67 27.01
N THR A 97 11.84 -2.28 26.68
CA THR A 97 12.44 -1.07 27.27
C THR A 97 11.79 0.20 26.74
N LEU A 98 11.94 1.32 27.46
CA LEU A 98 11.42 2.61 27.01
C LEU A 98 12.00 3.03 25.65
N THR A 99 13.29 2.77 25.42
CA THR A 99 13.97 3.07 24.17
C THR A 99 13.42 2.25 23.01
N ASP A 100 13.18 0.94 23.23
CA ASP A 100 12.61 0.07 22.22
C ASP A 100 11.19 0.50 21.85
N TYR A 101 10.39 0.88 22.85
CA TYR A 101 9.05 1.38 22.63
C TYR A 101 9.04 2.68 21.82
N ALA A 102 9.92 3.63 22.16
CA ALA A 102 10.09 4.86 21.40
C ALA A 102 10.50 4.58 19.94
N ASN A 103 11.38 3.60 19.70
CA ASN A 103 11.79 3.20 18.36
C ASN A 103 10.64 2.57 17.57
N VAL A 104 9.81 1.74 18.20
CA VAL A 104 8.60 1.18 17.57
C VAL A 104 7.63 2.30 17.16
N LEU A 105 7.41 3.30 18.01
CA LEU A 105 6.56 4.45 17.68
C LEU A 105 7.13 5.25 16.50
N ARG A 106 8.42 5.57 16.50
CA ARG A 106 9.07 6.28 15.38
C ARG A 106 8.91 5.51 14.07
N ASN A 107 9.19 4.21 14.09
CA ASN A 107 9.02 3.36 12.91
C ASN A 107 7.57 3.36 12.42
N LYS A 108 6.59 3.32 13.32
CA LYS A 108 5.17 3.32 12.94
C LYS A 108 4.69 4.66 12.41
N ALA A 109 5.21 5.76 12.96
CA ALA A 109 4.87 7.13 12.56
C ALA A 109 5.20 7.42 11.09
N THR A 110 6.23 6.78 10.52
CA THR A 110 6.60 6.91 9.09
C THR A 110 5.44 6.62 8.13
N THR A 111 4.52 5.73 8.52
CA THR A 111 3.36 5.34 7.71
C THR A 111 2.09 6.13 8.02
N CYS A 112 2.12 7.02 9.01
CA CYS A 112 0.95 7.75 9.49
C CYS A 112 0.75 9.12 8.80
N GLN A 113 1.73 9.56 8.00
CA GLN A 113 1.70 10.82 7.26
C GLN A 113 1.28 12.00 8.16
N PHE A 114 1.89 12.15 9.34
CA PHE A 114 1.62 13.29 10.21
C PHE A 114 2.16 14.58 9.57
N PRO A 115 1.45 15.72 9.68
CA PRO A 115 2.02 17.02 9.36
C PRO A 115 3.30 17.26 10.18
N ALA A 116 4.32 17.87 9.59
CA ALA A 116 5.60 18.11 10.26
C ALA A 116 5.43 18.84 11.60
N VAL A 117 4.52 19.83 11.65
CA VAL A 117 4.18 20.60 12.86
C VAL A 117 3.55 19.77 13.99
N PHE A 118 3.00 18.59 13.67
CA PHE A 118 2.33 17.71 14.63
C PHE A 118 3.09 16.41 14.90
N TYR A 119 4.18 16.15 14.17
CA TYR A 119 4.91 14.88 14.23
C TYR A 119 5.45 14.59 15.64
N GLU A 120 6.16 15.56 16.23
CA GLU A 120 6.72 15.43 17.59
C GLU A 120 5.61 15.30 18.64
N GLN A 121 4.56 16.13 18.55
CA GLN A 121 3.44 16.07 19.48
C GLN A 121 2.73 14.70 19.42
N ALA A 122 2.58 14.12 18.24
CA ALA A 122 1.99 12.79 18.06
C ALA A 122 2.83 11.70 18.74
N LEU A 123 4.16 11.75 18.59
CA LEU A 123 5.09 10.82 19.25
C LEU A 123 5.01 10.94 20.77
N ILE A 124 5.10 12.15 21.32
CA ILE A 124 5.03 12.39 22.77
C ILE A 124 3.68 11.90 23.33
N THR A 125 2.58 12.23 22.65
CA THR A 125 1.23 11.84 23.09
C THR A 125 1.04 10.32 23.06
N ALA A 126 1.48 9.66 22.00
CA ALA A 126 1.38 8.20 21.90
C ALA A 126 2.28 7.49 22.91
N PHE A 127 3.50 8.00 23.11
CA PHE A 127 4.44 7.47 24.09
C PHE A 127 3.85 7.56 25.50
N GLY A 128 3.44 8.75 25.95
CA GLY A 128 2.87 8.95 27.28
C GLY A 128 1.61 8.11 27.54
N ARG A 129 0.70 8.05 26.57
CA ARG A 129 -0.53 7.24 26.68
C ARG A 129 -0.27 5.73 26.74
N GLY A 130 0.83 5.28 26.16
CA GLY A 130 1.07 3.86 25.96
C GLY A 130 1.99 3.20 26.98
N LEU A 131 2.53 3.95 27.94
CA LEU A 131 3.42 3.42 28.99
C LEU A 131 2.68 2.45 29.92
N LEU A 132 3.28 1.29 30.15
CA LEU A 132 2.73 0.20 30.96
C LEU A 132 2.54 0.58 32.44
N ASN A 133 3.27 1.60 32.92
CA ASN A 133 3.27 2.07 34.31
C ASN A 133 2.82 3.54 34.46
N SER A 134 1.80 3.93 33.71
CA SER A 134 1.11 5.20 33.98
C SER A 134 -0.10 4.94 34.88
N SER A 135 0.14 4.91 36.18
CA SER A 135 -0.92 5.13 37.17
C SER A 135 -1.44 6.56 36.99
N VAL A 136 -2.46 6.70 36.16
CA VAL A 136 -3.37 7.85 36.12
C VAL A 136 -4.79 7.29 36.22
#